data_AF-A0A8S9TXZ6-F1
#
_entry.id   AF-A0A8S9TXZ6-F1
#
_cell.length_a   1.000
_cell.length_b   1.000
_cell.length_c   1.000
_cell.angle_alpha   90.00
_cell.angle_beta   90.00
_cell.angle_gamma   90.00
#
_symmetry.space_group_name_H-M   'P 1'
#
loop_
_entity.id
_entity.type
_entity.pdbx_description
1 polymer ?
#
loop_
_entity_poly.entity_id
_entity_poly.type
_entity_poly.pdbx_seq_one_letter_code
_entity_poly.pdbx_strand_id
1 'polypeptide(L)'
;MPTKDTRLAVKDKLPIVLEAERDTIKGTTRRNQVAPYQVRIWKKMKIELEAAVKRNPRARSLDRGRPCAAPQLEENLASWILECRSAEIAVSSTQVIAKALSMDRNFRGGKRSAM
;
A
#
# COMPACT_ATOMS: atom_id res chain seq x y z
N MET A 1 -8.45 -10.76 30.06
CA MET A 1 -8.20 -11.54 28.81
C MET A 1 -6.99 -10.93 28.13
N PRO A 2 -5.93 -11.69 27.80
CA PRO A 2 -4.81 -11.16 27.04
C PRO A 2 -5.30 -10.62 25.70
N THR A 3 -4.88 -9.40 25.36
CA THR A 3 -5.22 -8.73 24.11
C THR A 3 -4.51 -9.43 22.96
N LYS A 4 -5.27 -10.06 22.06
CA LYS A 4 -4.75 -10.71 20.86
C LYS A 4 -4.09 -9.65 19.98
N ASP A 5 -2.81 -9.83 19.63
CA ASP A 5 -2.05 -8.83 18.89
C ASP A 5 -2.59 -8.68 17.45
N THR A 6 -2.96 -7.45 17.10
CA THR A 6 -3.50 -7.10 15.78
C THR A 6 -2.45 -6.56 14.81
N ARG A 7 -1.21 -6.34 15.27
CA ARG A 7 -0.19 -5.53 14.56
C ARG A 7 1.00 -6.34 14.04
N LEU A 8 0.82 -7.63 13.78
CA LEU A 8 1.86 -8.49 13.20
C LEU A 8 2.36 -7.93 11.86
N ALA A 9 3.68 -8.02 11.64
CA ALA A 9 4.27 -7.69 10.35
C ALA A 9 3.90 -8.74 9.30
N VAL A 10 3.95 -8.38 8.03
CA VAL A 10 3.63 -9.27 6.91
C VAL A 10 4.52 -10.53 6.95
N LYS A 11 5.80 -10.41 7.33
CA LYS A 11 6.70 -11.56 7.52
C LYS A 11 6.20 -12.58 8.56
N ASP A 12 5.48 -12.14 9.58
CA ASP A 12 5.01 -13.00 10.68
C ASP A 12 3.62 -13.57 10.35
N LYS A 13 2.81 -12.84 9.58
CA LYS A 13 1.50 -13.28 9.10
C LYS A 13 1.59 -14.44 8.11
N LEU A 14 2.58 -14.44 7.21
CA LEU A 14 2.68 -15.47 6.15
C LEU A 14 2.89 -16.89 6.72
N PRO A 15 3.82 -17.14 7.66
CA PRO A 15 3.95 -18.44 8.33
C PRO A 15 2.64 -18.92 8.99
N ILE A 16 1.90 -18.02 9.65
CA ILE A 16 0.62 -18.33 10.30
C ILE A 16 -0.42 -18.78 9.27
N VAL A 17 -0.45 -18.16 8.08
CA VAL A 17 -1.34 -18.56 6.98
C VAL A 17 -0.95 -19.94 6.47
N LEU A 18 0.34 -20.21 6.26
CA LEU A 18 0.82 -21.52 5.80
C LEU A 18 0.53 -22.63 6.83
N GLU A 19 0.64 -22.33 8.12
CA GLU A 19 0.26 -23.23 9.21
C GLU A 19 -1.25 -23.52 9.20
N ALA A 20 -2.08 -22.49 9.03
CA ALA A 20 -3.55 -22.61 8.95
C ALA A 20 -4.06 -23.29 7.66
N GLU A 21 -3.20 -23.52 6.66
CA GLU A 21 -3.53 -24.36 5.51
C GLU A 21 -3.30 -25.84 5.80
N ARG A 22 -2.34 -26.17 6.67
CA ARG A 22 -1.99 -27.54 7.04
C ARG A 22 -2.79 -28.06 8.23
N ASP A 23 -3.23 -27.15 9.10
CA ASP A 23 -3.96 -27.46 10.33
C ASP A 23 -5.29 -26.68 10.39
N THR A 24 -6.08 -26.92 11.42
CA THR A 24 -7.31 -26.19 11.70
C THR A 24 -7.02 -24.72 12.06
N ILE A 25 -7.88 -23.83 11.58
CA ILE A 25 -7.82 -22.39 11.93
C ILE A 25 -7.91 -22.20 13.45
N LYS A 26 -8.74 -22.99 14.14
CA LYS A 26 -8.92 -22.90 15.59
C LYS A 26 -7.63 -23.27 16.35
N GLY A 27 -6.93 -24.33 15.93
CA GLY A 27 -5.64 -24.71 16.51
C GLY A 27 -4.58 -23.63 16.28
N THR A 28 -4.45 -23.19 15.03
CA THR A 28 -3.45 -22.18 14.61
C THR A 28 -3.64 -20.85 15.34
N THR A 29 -4.89 -20.38 15.47
CA THR A 29 -5.19 -19.13 16.18
C THR A 29 -4.89 -19.18 17.66
N ARG A 30 -5.07 -20.34 18.31
CA ARG A 30 -4.73 -20.54 19.72
C ARG A 30 -3.21 -20.51 19.93
N ARG A 31 -2.45 -21.20 19.07
CA ARG A 31 -0.97 -21.23 19.14
C ARG A 31 -0.36 -19.86 18.92
N ASN A 32 -0.85 -19.13 17.92
CA ASN A 32 -0.31 -17.83 17.51
C ASN A 32 -0.96 -16.63 18.23
N GLN A 33 -1.89 -16.86 19.17
CA GLN A 33 -2.62 -15.82 19.90
C GLN A 33 -3.30 -14.74 19.02
N VAL A 34 -3.73 -15.13 17.82
CA VAL A 34 -4.44 -14.26 16.86
C VAL A 34 -5.93 -14.54 16.84
N ALA A 35 -6.73 -13.63 16.31
CA ALA A 35 -8.17 -13.84 16.15
C ALA A 35 -8.47 -14.68 14.89
N PRO A 36 -9.45 -15.61 14.93
CA PRO A 36 -9.80 -16.43 13.77
C PRO A 36 -10.19 -15.64 12.52
N TYR A 37 -10.83 -14.49 12.68
CA TYR A 37 -11.20 -13.64 11.54
C TYR A 37 -9.96 -13.09 10.81
N GLN A 38 -8.87 -12.78 11.53
CA GLN A 38 -7.64 -12.26 10.94
C GLN A 38 -6.98 -13.31 10.05
N VAL A 39 -6.87 -14.55 10.55
CA VAL A 39 -6.31 -15.67 9.78
C VAL A 39 -7.14 -15.92 8.52
N ARG A 40 -8.47 -15.84 8.60
CA ARG A 40 -9.36 -15.95 7.42
C ARG A 40 -9.09 -14.84 6.39
N ILE A 41 -8.91 -13.60 6.83
CA ILE A 41 -8.60 -12.47 5.94
C ILE A 41 -7.21 -12.66 5.30
N TRP A 42 -6.19 -12.97 6.09
CA TRP A 42 -4.84 -13.19 5.59
C TRP A 42 -4.78 -14.35 4.60
N LYS A 43 -5.54 -15.42 4.84
CA LYS A 43 -5.69 -16.54 3.90
C LYS A 43 -6.29 -16.10 2.57
N LYS A 44 -7.32 -15.24 2.58
CA LYS A 44 -7.87 -14.66 1.34
C LYS A 44 -6.86 -13.77 0.60
N MET A 45 -6.02 -13.05 1.35
CA MET A 45 -4.99 -12.15 0.82
C MET A 45 -3.61 -12.81 0.66
N LYS A 46 -3.51 -14.15 0.62
CA LYS A 46 -2.23 -14.87 0.64
C LYS A 46 -1.27 -14.42 -0.45
N ILE A 47 -1.75 -14.29 -1.69
CA ILE A 47 -0.94 -13.87 -2.84
C ILE A 47 -0.35 -12.46 -2.60
N GLU A 48 -1.16 -11.55 -2.07
CA GLU A 48 -0.72 -10.19 -1.74
C GLU A 48 0.27 -10.18 -0.56
N LEU A 49 0.06 -11.05 0.43
CA LEU A 49 0.98 -11.28 1.54
C LEU A 49 2.34 -11.75 1.05
N GLU A 50 2.40 -12.74 0.16
CA GLU A 50 3.66 -13.24 -0.43
C GLU A 50 4.39 -12.14 -1.20
N ALA A 51 3.67 -11.37 -2.02
CA ALA A 51 4.24 -10.23 -2.73
C ALA A 51 4.75 -9.13 -1.76
N ALA A 52 4.00 -8.86 -0.69
CA ALA A 52 4.36 -7.86 0.30
C ALA A 52 5.58 -8.30 1.15
N VAL A 53 5.74 -9.58 1.49
CA VAL A 53 6.96 -10.08 2.15
C VAL A 53 8.20 -9.81 1.29
N LYS A 54 8.12 -10.08 -0.01
CA LYS A 54 9.23 -9.84 -0.96
C LYS A 54 9.58 -8.36 -1.08
N ARG A 55 8.57 -7.47 -1.08
CA ARG A 55 8.76 -6.02 -1.25
C ARG A 55 9.18 -5.32 0.04
N ASN A 56 8.49 -5.59 1.15
CA ASN A 56 8.73 -4.97 2.46
C ASN A 56 8.29 -5.92 3.60
N PRO A 57 9.19 -6.74 4.13
CA PRO A 57 8.84 -7.74 5.16
C PRO A 57 8.41 -7.10 6.50
N ARG A 58 8.80 -5.85 6.76
CA ARG A 58 8.45 -5.10 7.97
C ARG A 58 7.11 -4.35 7.86
N ALA A 59 6.46 -4.38 6.69
CA ALA A 59 5.14 -3.79 6.53
C ALA A 59 4.17 -4.39 7.55
N ARG A 60 3.34 -3.55 8.18
CA ARG A 60 2.31 -3.97 9.14
C ARG A 60 0.93 -4.09 8.51
N SER A 61 0.72 -3.44 7.37
CA SER A 61 -0.52 -3.49 6.60
C SER A 61 -0.25 -3.93 5.17
N LEU A 62 -1.24 -4.59 4.56
CA LEU A 62 -1.31 -4.81 3.11
C LEU A 62 -2.01 -3.65 2.41
N ASP A 63 -2.63 -2.76 3.18
CA ASP A 63 -3.28 -1.58 2.64
C ASP A 63 -2.25 -0.74 1.89
N ARG A 64 -2.56 -0.47 0.62
CA ARG A 64 -1.74 0.36 -0.27
C ARG A 64 -2.02 1.84 -0.07
N GLY A 65 -2.94 2.17 0.84
CA GLY A 65 -3.42 3.52 1.05
C GLY A 65 -4.44 3.92 -0.01
N ARG A 66 -4.74 5.22 -0.06
CA ARG A 66 -5.69 5.77 -1.02
C ARG A 66 -5.15 5.59 -2.45
N PRO A 67 -5.92 5.01 -3.38
CA PRO A 67 -5.50 4.92 -4.77
C PRO A 67 -5.29 6.32 -5.35
N CYS A 68 -4.26 6.46 -6.19
CA CYS A 68 -4.01 7.68 -6.94
C CYS A 68 -5.23 8.00 -7.82
N ALA A 69 -5.69 9.25 -7.79
CA ALA A 69 -6.87 9.67 -8.55
C ALA A 69 -6.60 9.81 -10.05
N ALA A 70 -5.35 10.13 -10.42
CA ALA A 70 -4.93 10.35 -11.80
C ALA A 70 -3.53 9.72 -12.03
N PRO A 71 -3.45 8.37 -12.09
CA PRO A 71 -2.16 7.66 -12.10
C PRO A 71 -1.30 8.03 -13.31
N GLN A 72 -1.89 8.14 -14.49
CA GLN A 72 -1.16 8.53 -15.70
C GLN A 72 -0.59 9.96 -15.61
N LEU A 73 -1.35 10.87 -14.99
CA LEU A 73 -0.90 12.26 -14.82
C LEU A 73 0.29 12.32 -13.86
N GLU A 74 0.22 11.62 -12.72
CA GLU A 74 1.34 11.55 -11.78
C GLU A 74 2.58 10.89 -12.40
N GLU A 75 2.41 9.85 -13.21
CA GLU A 75 3.52 9.20 -13.90
C GLU A 75 4.19 10.13 -14.92
N ASN A 76 3.42 10.77 -15.78
CA ASN A 76 3.95 11.74 -16.76
C ASN A 76 4.66 12.91 -16.08
N LEU A 77 4.10 13.37 -14.95
CA LEU A 77 4.64 14.49 -14.21
C LEU A 77 5.90 14.10 -13.42
N ALA A 78 5.97 12.87 -12.90
CA ALA A 78 7.17 12.32 -12.28
C ALA A 78 8.32 12.20 -13.30
N SER A 79 8.04 11.70 -14.51
CA SER A 79 9.02 11.64 -15.60
C SER A 79 9.56 13.03 -15.95
N TRP A 80 8.68 14.03 -16.09
CA TRP A 80 9.09 15.41 -16.33
C TRP A 80 9.94 15.99 -15.19
N ILE A 81 9.61 15.71 -13.92
CA ILE A 81 10.44 16.14 -12.77
C ILE A 81 11.82 15.48 -12.83
N LEU A 82 11.90 14.21 -13.19
CA LEU A 82 13.17 13.48 -13.31
C LEU A 82 14.03 14.07 -14.43
N GLU A 83 13.43 14.44 -15.57
CA GLU A 83 14.10 15.15 -16.66
C GLU A 83 14.62 16.52 -16.23
N CYS A 84 13.83 17.31 -15.50
CA CYS A 84 14.30 18.58 -14.97
C CYS A 84 15.48 18.39 -14.01
N ARG A 85 15.39 17.39 -13.12
CA ARG A 85 16.45 17.09 -12.15
C ARG A 85 17.72 16.58 -12.82
N SER A 86 17.63 15.80 -13.89
CA SER A 86 18.80 15.36 -14.65
C SER A 86 19.50 16.51 -15.38
N ALA A 87 18.76 17.57 -15.72
CA ALA A 87 19.29 18.83 -16.23
C ALA A 87 19.70 19.83 -15.13
N GLU A 88 19.76 19.39 -13.86
CA GLU A 88 20.06 20.24 -12.69
C GLU A 88 19.10 21.43 -12.50
N ILE A 89 17.90 21.36 -13.06
CA ILE A 89 16.85 22.36 -12.90
C ILE A 89 16.04 22.05 -11.65
N ALA A 90 16.09 22.94 -10.67
CA ALA A 90 15.23 22.88 -9.51
C ALA A 90 13.76 23.12 -9.91
N VAL A 91 12.88 22.20 -9.50
CA VAL A 91 11.43 22.28 -9.77
C VAL A 91 10.69 22.65 -8.49
N SER A 92 10.00 23.78 -8.50
CA SER A 92 9.12 24.22 -7.42
C SER A 92 7.73 23.57 -7.52
N SER A 93 7.02 23.50 -6.39
CA SER A 93 5.64 23.00 -6.35
C SER A 93 4.68 23.76 -7.26
N THR A 94 4.88 25.07 -7.43
CA THR A 94 4.07 25.91 -8.32
C THR A 94 4.26 25.50 -9.79
N GLN A 95 5.50 25.22 -10.19
CA GLN A 95 5.80 24.72 -11.54
C GLN A 95 5.22 23.33 -11.77
N VAL A 96 5.28 22.45 -10.77
CA VAL A 96 4.61 21.15 -10.81
C VAL A 96 3.10 21.30 -11.04
N ILE A 97 2.43 22.15 -10.27
CA ILE A 97 0.98 22.37 -10.43
C ILE A 97 0.66 22.96 -11.81
N ALA A 98 1.43 23.95 -12.26
CA ALA A 98 1.25 24.53 -13.59
C ALA A 98 1.45 23.49 -14.71
N LYS A 99 2.46 22.61 -14.57
CA LYS A 99 2.68 21.51 -15.51
C LYS A 99 1.52 20.51 -15.49
N ALA A 100 1.04 20.15 -14.30
CA ALA A 100 -0.11 19.25 -14.15
C ALA A 100 -1.36 19.81 -14.86
N LEU A 101 -1.66 21.10 -14.63
CA LEU A 101 -2.77 21.81 -15.30
C LEU A 101 -2.60 21.89 -16.82
N SER A 102 -1.35 22.00 -17.30
CA SER A 102 -1.06 22.00 -18.74
C SER A 102 -1.25 20.63 -19.39
N MET A 103 -0.97 19.55 -18.66
CA MET A 103 -1.12 18.16 -19.12
C MET A 103 -2.57 17.68 -19.06
N ASP A 104 -3.30 18.09 -18.03
CA ASP A 104 -4.71 17.76 -17.85
C ASP A 104 -5.50 18.97 -17.35
N ARG A 105 -6.35 19.53 -18.22
CA ARG A 105 -7.21 20.68 -17.90
C ARG A 105 -8.28 20.37 -16.86
N ASN A 106 -8.62 19.09 -16.68
CA ASN A 106 -9.57 18.63 -15.67
C ASN A 106 -8.91 18.44 -14.30
N PHE A 107 -7.59 18.58 -14.19
CA PHE A 107 -6.88 18.47 -12.93
C PHE A 107 -7.22 19.66 -12.01
N ARG A 108 -8.12 19.47 -11.05
CA ARG A 108 -8.55 20.54 -10.12
C ARG A 108 -7.59 20.76 -8.94
N GLY A 109 -6.28 20.63 -9.15
CA GLY A 109 -5.25 20.94 -8.12
C GLY A 109 -5.43 20.19 -6.78
N GLY A 110 -6.07 19.02 -6.79
CA GLY A 110 -6.41 18.27 -5.58
C GLY A 110 -7.61 18.79 -4.77
N LYS A 111 -8.30 19.87 -5.18
CA LYS A 111 -9.51 20.38 -4.52
C LYS A 111 -10.77 19.84 -5.20
N ARG A 112 -11.50 18.96 -4.51
CA ARG A 112 -12.82 18.45 -4.93
C ARG A 112 -13.90 19.53 -5.11
N SER A 113 -13.69 20.74 -4.59
CA SER A 113 -14.72 21.79 -4.49
C SER A 113 -14.59 22.93 -5.51
N ALA A 114 -13.71 22.84 -6.51
CA ALA A 114 -13.72 23.82 -7.61
C ALA A 114 -14.80 23.42 -8.63
N MET A 115 -16.08 23.59 -8.27
CA MET A 115 -17.22 23.48 -9.17
C MET A 115 -18.13 24.68 -8.91
#